data_AF-A0A8B6FWH6-F1
#
_entry.id   AF-A0A8B6FWH6-F1
#
_cell.length_a   1.000
_cell.length_b   1.000
_cell.length_c   1.000
_cell.angle_alpha   90.00
_cell.angle_beta   90.00
_cell.angle_gamma   90.00
#
_symmetry.space_group_name_H-M   'P 1'
#
loop_
_entity.id
_entity.type
_entity.pdbx_description
1 polymer ?
#
loop_
_entity_poly.entity_id
_entity_poly.type
_entity_poly.pdbx_seq_one_letter_code
_entity_poly.pdbx_strand_id
1 'polypeptide(L)'
;MLISKHDGHILSPLLYVCVLTFNIPLPCLQETGAREGISAMPTFIFYKNKTKIDTMRGADPNALEEKIKQWKGGDSEGQEDDVTVKGHLDIGSFISSKGCECLNESDEHTLEHALSTKGGYLESDCDEQLIINLEFSQNMKLHSLKLYAPEDKGPKTVKIFQNLTKSLDFDTAENMIATQELELTPADVKEGTLIPLRYVKFQNVGSVTIFIKDNLGGGDVTQIDYLGLVGTPVAKTNMTDFKRVAGKKGESH
;
A
#
# COMPACT_ATOMS: atom_id res chain seq x y z
N MET A 1 -13.58 29.71 -6.32
CA MET A 1 -14.79 29.87 -7.16
C MET A 1 -14.79 28.73 -8.16
N LEU A 2 -15.78 27.84 -8.06
CA LEU A 2 -16.01 26.68 -8.93
C LEU A 2 -16.48 27.13 -10.32
N ILE A 3 -15.96 26.54 -11.39
CA ILE A 3 -16.68 26.34 -12.67
C ILE A 3 -16.30 24.95 -13.24
N SER A 4 -17.33 24.23 -13.68
CA SER A 4 -17.33 22.85 -14.16
C SER A 4 -17.73 22.80 -15.65
N LYS A 5 -17.42 21.65 -16.31
CA LYS A 5 -17.85 21.14 -17.65
C LYS A 5 -17.15 21.73 -18.90
N HIS A 6 -16.85 20.98 -19.97
CA HIS A 6 -16.96 19.56 -20.35
C HIS A 6 -16.01 19.38 -21.56
N ASP A 7 -15.24 18.30 -21.67
CA ASP A 7 -15.26 17.41 -22.85
C ASP A 7 -14.37 16.18 -22.62
N GLY A 8 -14.89 15.03 -23.03
CA GLY A 8 -14.56 13.73 -22.47
C GLY A 8 -13.20 13.17 -22.89
N HIS A 9 -12.46 12.67 -21.91
CA HIS A 9 -11.75 11.39 -21.91
C HIS A 9 -11.40 11.11 -20.43
N ILE A 10 -12.15 10.21 -19.80
CA ILE A 10 -12.00 9.88 -18.38
C ILE A 10 -10.76 8.99 -18.23
N LEU A 11 -9.60 9.62 -18.03
CA LEU A 11 -8.42 8.94 -17.50
C LEU A 11 -8.64 8.68 -16.00
N SER A 12 -8.32 7.46 -15.60
CA SER A 12 -8.53 6.89 -14.27
C SER A 12 -7.85 7.71 -13.14
N PRO A 13 -8.46 7.81 -11.95
CA PRO A 13 -8.04 8.73 -10.89
C PRO A 13 -6.86 8.21 -10.02
N LEU A 14 -6.00 7.32 -10.54
CA LEU A 14 -4.96 6.62 -9.75
C LEU A 14 -3.52 7.07 -10.03
N LEU A 15 -3.34 8.20 -10.72
CA LEU A 15 -2.03 8.83 -10.84
C LEU A 15 -2.19 10.28 -10.41
N TYR A 16 -1.70 10.64 -9.22
CA TYR A 16 -1.41 12.04 -8.93
C TYR A 16 -0.16 12.42 -9.73
N VAL A 17 -0.28 12.46 -11.07
CA VAL A 17 0.52 13.43 -11.81
C VAL A 17 -0.08 14.75 -11.42
N CYS A 18 0.58 15.47 -10.53
CA CYS A 18 0.28 16.89 -10.38
C CYS A 18 0.72 17.55 -11.69
N VAL A 19 -0.14 17.49 -12.71
CA VAL A 19 -0.01 18.33 -13.89
C VAL A 19 -0.39 19.71 -13.38
N LEU A 20 0.61 20.44 -12.89
CA LEU A 20 0.53 21.88 -12.68
C LEU A 20 0.36 22.52 -14.07
N THR A 21 -0.87 22.50 -14.60
CA THR A 21 -1.22 23.41 -15.68
C THR A 21 -1.30 24.79 -15.08
N PHE A 22 -0.17 25.49 -15.08
CA PHE A 22 -0.16 26.92 -14.85
C PHE A 22 -0.88 27.60 -16.01
N ASN A 23 -2.20 27.77 -15.90
CA ASN A 23 -2.90 28.75 -16.71
C ASN A 23 -2.72 30.12 -16.03
N ILE A 24 -1.46 30.55 -15.94
CA ILE A 24 -1.09 31.85 -15.39
C ILE A 24 -1.31 32.86 -16.51
N PRO A 25 -2.19 33.88 -16.35
CA PRO A 25 -2.17 35.03 -17.24
C PRO A 25 -0.77 35.66 -17.22
N LEU A 26 -0.31 36.05 -18.41
CA LEU A 26 1.06 36.39 -18.81
C LEU A 26 1.94 37.21 -17.83
N PRO A 27 1.46 38.10 -16.95
CA PRO A 27 2.40 38.94 -16.18
C PRO A 27 3.04 38.29 -14.93
N CYS A 28 2.60 37.11 -14.47
CA CYS A 28 3.17 36.47 -13.26
C CYS A 28 4.22 35.36 -13.56
N LEU A 29 4.61 35.20 -14.84
CA LEU A 29 5.51 34.12 -15.30
C LEU A 29 7.01 34.44 -15.16
N GLN A 30 7.40 35.71 -14.98
CA GLN A 30 8.83 36.11 -15.06
C GLN A 30 9.68 35.65 -13.87
N GLU A 31 9.17 35.65 -12.64
CA GLU A 31 9.97 35.23 -11.47
C GLU A 31 10.09 33.70 -11.33
N THR A 32 9.07 32.95 -11.72
CA THR A 32 9.06 31.47 -11.56
C THR A 32 9.65 30.76 -12.78
N GLY A 33 9.53 31.32 -13.98
CA GLY A 33 10.08 30.75 -15.23
C GLY A 33 11.61 30.80 -15.32
N ALA A 34 12.24 31.82 -14.74
CA ALA A 34 13.70 31.98 -14.76
C ALA A 34 14.44 30.96 -13.87
N ARG A 35 13.82 30.53 -12.77
CA ARG A 35 14.42 29.54 -11.83
C ARG A 35 14.43 28.11 -12.38
N GLU A 36 13.51 27.77 -13.29
CA GLU A 36 13.35 26.41 -13.81
C GLU A 36 13.61 26.32 -15.34
N GLY A 37 14.05 27.41 -15.98
CA GLY A 37 14.42 27.44 -17.40
C GLY A 37 13.27 27.13 -18.36
N ILE A 38 12.05 27.60 -18.02
CA ILE A 38 10.82 27.33 -18.77
C ILE A 38 10.71 28.31 -19.94
N SER A 39 10.84 27.80 -21.18
CA SER A 39 10.79 28.60 -22.42
C SER A 39 9.59 28.23 -23.33
N ALA A 40 8.89 27.12 -23.06
CA ALA A 40 7.75 26.67 -23.86
C ALA A 40 6.62 26.13 -22.97
N MET A 41 5.38 26.54 -23.24
CA MET A 41 4.18 25.99 -22.62
C MET A 41 3.42 25.08 -23.58
N PRO A 42 2.84 23.96 -23.10
CA PRO A 42 2.89 23.43 -21.73
C PRO A 42 4.18 22.67 -21.42
N THR A 43 4.57 22.59 -20.14
CA THR A 43 5.68 21.74 -19.66
C THR A 43 5.15 20.79 -18.60
N PHE A 44 5.43 19.50 -18.73
CA PHE A 44 5.06 18.43 -17.80
C PHE A 44 6.28 18.04 -16.97
N ILE A 45 6.10 17.84 -15.66
CA ILE A 45 7.15 17.38 -14.75
C ILE A 45 6.69 16.09 -14.08
N PHE A 46 7.53 15.07 -14.08
CA PHE A 46 7.23 13.75 -13.55
C PHE A 46 7.91 13.54 -12.20
N TYR A 47 7.15 13.04 -11.22
CA TYR A 47 7.62 12.77 -9.87
C TYR A 47 7.35 11.30 -9.51
N LYS A 48 8.29 10.65 -8.82
CA LYS A 48 8.12 9.32 -8.20
C LYS A 48 8.73 9.37 -6.81
N ASN A 49 8.01 8.88 -5.80
CA ASN A 49 8.45 8.90 -4.39
C ASN A 49 8.93 10.30 -3.91
N LYS A 50 8.26 11.37 -4.36
CA LYS A 50 8.59 12.79 -4.10
C LYS A 50 9.92 13.30 -4.70
N THR A 51 10.59 12.51 -5.54
CA THR A 51 11.79 12.94 -6.29
C THR A 51 11.41 13.29 -7.72
N LYS A 52 11.90 14.43 -8.23
CA LYS A 52 11.73 14.85 -9.63
C LYS A 52 12.51 13.88 -10.52
N ILE A 53 11.80 13.13 -11.35
CA ILE A 53 12.39 12.09 -12.21
C ILE A 53 12.65 12.63 -13.60
N ASP A 54 11.71 13.39 -14.17
CA ASP A 54 11.80 13.81 -15.57
C ASP A 54 11.01 15.08 -15.83
N THR A 55 11.26 15.72 -16.97
CA THR A 55 10.55 16.89 -17.46
C THR A 55 10.36 16.78 -18.97
N MET A 56 9.17 17.13 -19.44
CA MET A 56 8.80 17.17 -20.86
C MET A 56 8.29 18.56 -21.20
N ARG A 57 8.71 19.11 -22.33
CA ARG A 57 8.26 20.41 -22.82
C ARG A 57 7.45 20.20 -24.10
N GLY A 58 6.33 20.91 -24.24
CA GLY A 58 5.42 20.83 -25.39
C GLY A 58 4.14 20.04 -25.11
N ALA A 59 3.07 20.37 -25.83
CA ALA A 59 1.78 19.67 -25.80
C ALA A 59 1.78 18.47 -26.76
N ASP A 60 2.59 17.45 -26.49
CA ASP A 60 2.59 16.22 -27.29
C ASP A 60 1.92 15.08 -26.49
N PRO A 61 0.69 14.69 -26.83
CA PRO A 61 -0.03 13.63 -26.12
C PRO A 61 0.63 12.26 -26.30
N ASN A 62 1.25 11.98 -27.46
CA ASN A 62 1.92 10.70 -27.70
C ASN A 62 3.21 10.60 -26.88
N ALA A 63 4.02 11.66 -26.90
CA ALA A 63 5.26 11.68 -26.14
C ALA A 63 4.98 11.64 -24.61
N LEU A 64 3.92 12.31 -24.16
CA LEU A 64 3.46 12.26 -22.77
C LEU A 64 3.08 10.83 -22.37
N GLU A 65 2.33 10.13 -23.23
CA GLU A 65 1.96 8.74 -23.01
C GLU A 65 3.19 7.80 -22.99
N GLU A 66 4.15 8.00 -23.89
CA GLU A 66 5.41 7.24 -23.91
C GLU A 66 6.22 7.46 -22.63
N LYS A 67 6.35 8.69 -22.14
CA LYS A 67 7.02 8.95 -20.86
C LYS A 67 6.25 8.38 -19.67
N ILE A 68 4.92 8.37 -19.72
CA ILE A 68 4.10 7.69 -18.71
C ILE A 68 4.37 6.19 -18.74
N LYS A 69 4.41 5.55 -19.92
CA LYS A 69 4.73 4.12 -20.07
C LYS A 69 6.15 3.80 -19.60
N GLN A 70 7.13 4.60 -20.00
CA GLN A 70 8.54 4.44 -19.61
C GLN A 70 8.75 4.47 -18.09
N TRP A 71 8.01 5.34 -17.39
CA TRP A 71 8.15 5.52 -15.94
C TRP A 71 7.09 4.79 -15.10
N LYS A 72 6.13 4.10 -15.75
CA LYS A 72 5.11 3.28 -15.08
C LYS A 72 5.63 2.00 -14.42
N GLY A 73 6.93 1.79 -14.43
CA GLY A 73 7.55 0.57 -13.93
C GLY A 73 7.91 -0.29 -15.13
N GLY A 74 9.21 -0.51 -15.31
CA GLY A 74 9.66 -1.67 -16.06
C GLY A 74 9.32 -2.87 -15.20
N ASP A 75 8.11 -3.40 -15.39
CA ASP A 75 7.85 -4.80 -15.19
C ASP A 75 7.45 -5.37 -16.55
N SER A 76 7.97 -6.54 -16.82
CA SER A 76 7.86 -7.19 -18.12
C SER A 76 6.39 -7.47 -18.44
N GLU A 77 6.08 -7.57 -19.73
CA GLU A 77 4.77 -7.97 -20.23
C GLU A 77 4.25 -9.21 -19.48
N GLY A 78 3.25 -9.00 -18.62
CA GLY A 78 2.67 -10.05 -17.79
C GLY A 78 1.64 -9.50 -16.81
N GLN A 79 0.37 -9.72 -17.14
CA GLN A 79 -0.78 -9.82 -16.23
C GLN A 79 -1.28 -8.57 -15.49
N GLU A 80 -2.52 -8.22 -15.78
CA GLU A 80 -3.33 -7.22 -15.08
C GLU A 80 -3.69 -7.71 -13.66
N ASP A 81 -2.76 -7.66 -12.72
CA ASP A 81 -3.04 -7.98 -11.29
C ASP A 81 -2.92 -6.75 -10.38
N ASP A 82 -3.33 -5.58 -10.88
CA ASP A 82 -3.46 -4.38 -10.04
C ASP A 82 -4.84 -4.38 -9.36
N VAL A 83 -5.00 -5.25 -8.36
CA VAL A 83 -6.13 -5.19 -7.42
C VAL A 83 -5.90 -4.05 -6.41
N THR A 84 -5.64 -2.87 -6.95
CA THR A 84 -5.38 -1.67 -6.15
C THR A 84 -6.72 -1.03 -5.85
N VAL A 85 -7.27 -1.37 -4.68
CA VAL A 85 -8.49 -0.74 -4.17
C VAL A 85 -8.30 0.77 -4.17
N LYS A 86 -9.21 1.48 -4.84
CA LYS A 86 -9.13 2.93 -5.07
C LYS A 86 -8.75 3.70 -3.79
N GLY A 87 -7.56 4.28 -3.78
CA GLY A 87 -7.04 5.09 -2.67
C GLY A 87 -6.24 4.32 -1.62
N HIS A 88 -6.00 3.03 -1.81
CA HIS A 88 -5.12 2.20 -0.99
C HIS A 88 -3.95 1.67 -1.83
N LEU A 89 -2.84 1.38 -1.18
CA LEU A 89 -1.61 0.88 -1.80
C LEU A 89 -1.15 -0.40 -1.12
N ASP A 90 -0.32 -1.16 -1.80
CA ASP A 90 0.42 -2.25 -1.18
C ASP A 90 1.43 -1.68 -0.18
N ILE A 91 1.31 -2.09 1.08
CA ILE A 91 2.12 -1.54 2.17
C ILE A 91 3.32 -2.40 2.52
N GLY A 92 3.66 -3.42 1.71
CA GLY A 92 4.83 -4.27 1.94
C GLY A 92 6.13 -3.48 2.12
N SER A 93 6.30 -2.39 1.38
CA SER A 93 7.48 -1.50 1.51
C SER A 93 7.59 -0.73 2.84
N PHE A 94 6.50 -0.68 3.64
CA PHE A 94 6.50 -0.04 4.95
C PHE A 94 6.76 -1.03 6.09
N ILE A 95 6.78 -2.33 5.81
CA ILE A 95 7.07 -3.39 6.78
C ILE A 95 8.57 -3.36 7.11
N SER A 96 8.89 -3.34 8.40
CA SER A 96 10.25 -3.31 8.91
C SER A 96 10.77 -4.74 9.09
N SER A 97 11.77 -5.15 8.32
CA SER A 97 12.40 -6.47 8.44
C SER A 97 12.97 -6.75 9.85
N LYS A 98 13.33 -5.72 10.62
CA LYS A 98 13.92 -5.86 11.96
C LYS A 98 12.91 -6.18 13.06
N GLY A 99 11.64 -5.88 12.83
CA GLY A 99 10.56 -6.02 13.80
C GLY A 99 9.57 -7.12 13.42
N CYS A 100 9.86 -7.87 12.37
CA CYS A 100 9.06 -9.02 11.98
C CYS A 100 9.61 -10.26 12.66
N GLU A 101 8.72 -11.08 13.18
CA GLU A 101 9.03 -12.39 13.77
C GLU A 101 7.96 -13.37 13.32
N CYS A 102 8.35 -14.64 13.12
CA CYS A 102 7.43 -15.73 12.89
C CYS A 102 7.72 -16.83 13.90
N LEU A 103 6.68 -17.38 14.53
CA LEU A 103 6.78 -18.53 15.41
C LEU A 103 6.28 -19.77 14.68
N ASN A 104 6.98 -20.89 14.91
CA ASN A 104 6.76 -22.19 14.26
C ASN A 104 7.02 -22.16 12.74
N GLU A 105 7.91 -21.29 12.26
CA GLU A 105 8.40 -21.36 10.87
C GLU A 105 9.48 -22.44 10.70
N SER A 106 9.52 -23.06 9.52
CA SER A 106 10.57 -23.99 9.13
C SER A 106 11.90 -23.27 8.84
N ASP A 107 13.01 -23.94 9.16
CA ASP A 107 14.37 -23.45 8.89
C ASP A 107 14.65 -23.20 7.39
N GLU A 108 13.99 -23.94 6.50
CA GLU A 108 14.16 -23.81 5.04
C GLU A 108 13.18 -22.81 4.41
N HIS A 109 12.03 -22.59 5.06
CA HIS A 109 10.88 -21.88 4.52
C HIS A 109 10.40 -20.80 5.49
N THR A 110 11.15 -19.68 5.55
CA THR A 110 10.94 -18.59 6.51
C THR A 110 9.97 -17.53 6.02
N LEU A 111 9.55 -16.64 6.93
CA LEU A 111 8.66 -15.51 6.68
C LEU A 111 9.15 -14.57 5.56
N GLU A 112 10.47 -14.44 5.38
CA GLU A 112 11.05 -13.58 4.34
C GLU A 112 10.58 -13.98 2.94
N HIS A 113 10.38 -15.29 2.71
CA HIS A 113 9.89 -15.80 1.45
C HIS A 113 8.45 -15.35 1.18
N ALA A 114 7.56 -15.46 2.18
CA ALA A 114 6.15 -15.07 2.05
C ALA A 114 5.95 -13.56 1.91
N LEU A 115 6.86 -12.72 2.44
CA LEU A 115 6.80 -11.26 2.26
C LEU A 115 7.35 -10.79 0.90
N SER A 116 8.07 -11.66 0.19
CA SER A 116 8.67 -11.35 -1.10
C SER A 116 7.87 -11.97 -2.24
N THR A 117 7.74 -11.26 -3.37
CA THR A 117 7.19 -11.84 -4.62
C THR A 117 8.24 -12.60 -5.44
N LYS A 118 9.45 -12.82 -4.89
CA LYS A 118 10.60 -13.39 -5.63
C LYS A 118 10.63 -14.91 -5.67
N GLY A 119 9.54 -15.56 -5.25
CA GLY A 119 9.44 -17.00 -5.15
C GLY A 119 9.95 -17.54 -3.83
N GLY A 120 9.30 -18.60 -3.35
CA GLY A 120 9.45 -19.17 -2.03
C GLY A 120 8.09 -19.27 -1.34
N TYR A 121 8.08 -19.89 -0.17
CA TYR A 121 6.91 -19.98 0.70
C TYR A 121 7.37 -20.04 2.15
N LEU A 122 6.47 -19.67 3.04
CA LEU A 122 6.55 -19.93 4.48
C LEU A 122 5.85 -21.26 4.75
N GLU A 123 6.48 -22.13 5.52
CA GLU A 123 5.92 -23.41 5.96
C GLU A 123 6.05 -23.55 7.48
N SER A 124 5.08 -24.21 8.10
CA SER A 124 5.16 -24.54 9.52
C SER A 124 6.01 -25.77 9.80
N ASP A 125 6.70 -25.81 10.95
CA ASP A 125 7.67 -26.86 11.28
C ASP A 125 7.05 -28.03 12.08
N CYS A 126 6.37 -27.73 13.18
CA CYS A 126 5.87 -28.76 14.10
C CYS A 126 4.40 -29.15 13.88
N ASP A 127 3.54 -28.18 13.59
CA ASP A 127 2.08 -28.34 13.47
C ASP A 127 1.51 -27.25 12.55
N GLU A 128 0.19 -27.24 12.35
CA GLU A 128 -0.48 -26.30 11.44
C GLU A 128 -0.54 -24.85 11.94
N GLN A 129 -0.14 -24.58 13.19
CA GLN A 129 -0.27 -23.27 13.80
C GLN A 129 0.91 -22.36 13.46
N LEU A 130 0.63 -21.11 13.09
CA LEU A 130 1.67 -20.11 12.80
C LEU A 130 1.30 -18.78 13.46
N ILE A 131 2.29 -18.11 14.04
CA ILE A 131 2.13 -16.73 14.51
C ILE A 131 3.09 -15.85 13.74
N ILE A 132 2.55 -14.91 12.96
CA ILE A 132 3.31 -13.97 12.15
C ILE A 132 3.12 -12.58 12.74
N ASN A 133 4.19 -11.94 13.19
CA ASN A 133 4.18 -10.57 13.66
C ASN A 133 4.85 -9.67 12.62
N LEU A 134 4.16 -8.61 12.21
CA LEU A 134 4.63 -7.63 11.25
C LEU A 134 4.63 -6.25 11.88
N GLU A 135 5.80 -5.61 11.93
CA GLU A 135 5.93 -4.23 12.39
C GLU A 135 6.03 -3.26 11.21
N PHE A 136 5.30 -2.14 11.27
CA PHE A 136 5.38 -1.08 10.28
C PHE A 136 6.32 0.04 10.72
N SER A 137 7.09 0.56 9.78
CA SER A 137 7.95 1.75 9.97
C SER A 137 7.20 3.02 10.38
N GLN A 138 5.89 3.08 10.11
CA GLN A 138 4.98 4.13 10.55
C GLN A 138 3.57 3.56 10.67
N ASN A 139 2.71 4.23 11.44
CA ASN A 139 1.33 3.79 11.60
C ASN A 139 0.58 3.78 10.25
N MET A 140 -0.09 2.66 9.98
CA MET A 140 -0.86 2.40 8.78
C MET A 140 -2.34 2.22 9.08
N LYS A 141 -3.17 2.44 8.08
CA LYS A 141 -4.57 2.02 8.04
C LYS A 141 -4.68 0.79 7.16
N LEU A 142 -5.16 -0.32 7.70
CA LEU A 142 -5.30 -1.57 6.94
C LEU A 142 -6.72 -1.69 6.38
N HIS A 143 -6.82 -1.97 5.08
CA HIS A 143 -8.10 -2.16 4.40
C HIS A 143 -8.32 -3.62 4.02
N SER A 144 -7.31 -4.27 3.44
CA SER A 144 -7.39 -5.65 2.99
C SER A 144 -6.10 -6.41 3.24
N LEU A 145 -6.22 -7.73 3.33
CA LEU A 145 -5.14 -8.70 3.41
C LEU A 145 -5.08 -9.45 2.07
N LYS A 146 -3.88 -9.69 1.55
CA LYS A 146 -3.59 -10.64 0.48
C LYS A 146 -2.93 -11.83 1.13
N LEU A 147 -3.48 -13.01 0.92
CA LEU A 147 -2.88 -14.24 1.41
C LEU A 147 -2.99 -15.26 0.30
N TYR A 148 -1.86 -15.73 -0.21
CA TYR A 148 -1.82 -16.75 -1.25
C TYR A 148 -1.25 -18.03 -0.68
N ALA A 149 -1.91 -19.14 -0.95
CA ALA A 149 -1.52 -20.45 -0.47
C ALA A 149 -2.16 -21.55 -1.33
N PRO A 150 -1.59 -22.76 -1.34
CA PRO A 150 -2.22 -23.92 -1.97
C PRO A 150 -3.55 -24.27 -1.28
N GLU A 151 -4.52 -24.78 -2.04
CA GLU A 151 -5.88 -25.07 -1.55
C GLU A 151 -5.91 -26.12 -0.41
N ASP A 152 -4.93 -27.04 -0.36
CA ASP A 152 -4.84 -28.08 0.68
C ASP A 152 -4.09 -27.64 1.94
N LYS A 153 -3.01 -26.85 1.82
CA LYS A 153 -2.19 -26.44 2.98
C LYS A 153 -2.42 -24.99 3.42
N GLY A 154 -3.27 -24.25 2.72
CA GLY A 154 -3.52 -22.85 3.03
C GLY A 154 -4.26 -22.65 4.35
N PRO A 155 -4.13 -21.49 5.00
CA PRO A 155 -4.77 -21.22 6.28
C PRO A 155 -6.29 -21.13 6.13
N LYS A 156 -7.00 -21.63 7.13
CA LYS A 156 -8.47 -21.59 7.20
C LYS A 156 -8.92 -20.59 8.26
N THR A 157 -8.60 -20.81 9.52
CA THR A 157 -8.98 -19.90 10.61
C THR A 157 -7.83 -18.95 10.93
N VAL A 158 -8.03 -17.66 10.63
CA VAL A 158 -7.04 -16.61 10.84
C VAL A 158 -7.54 -15.56 11.82
N LYS A 159 -6.80 -15.36 12.91
CA LYS A 159 -7.04 -14.34 13.92
C LYS A 159 -6.03 -13.21 13.77
N ILE A 160 -6.54 -11.99 13.70
CA ILE A 160 -5.73 -10.79 13.51
C ILE A 160 -5.80 -9.91 14.77
N PHE A 161 -4.64 -9.57 15.29
CA PHE A 161 -4.43 -8.67 16.41
C PHE A 161 -3.66 -7.43 15.95
N GLN A 162 -3.88 -6.29 16.60
CA GLN A 162 -3.17 -5.05 16.29
C GLN A 162 -2.48 -4.49 17.53
N ASN A 163 -1.30 -3.92 17.35
CA ASN A 163 -0.55 -3.17 18.36
C ASN A 163 -0.30 -3.96 19.66
N LEU A 164 0.03 -5.24 19.56
CA LEU A 164 0.44 -6.03 20.72
C LEU A 164 1.81 -5.53 21.23
N THR A 165 1.93 -5.38 22.55
CA THR A 165 3.15 -4.89 23.21
C THR A 165 4.06 -6.01 23.68
N LYS A 166 3.57 -7.24 23.68
CA LYS A 166 4.28 -8.46 24.06
C LYS A 166 4.15 -9.45 22.91
N SER A 167 5.15 -10.30 22.74
CA SER A 167 5.02 -11.46 21.88
C SER A 167 3.84 -12.31 22.34
N LEU A 168 3.10 -12.82 21.36
CA LEU A 168 1.93 -13.65 21.57
C LEU A 168 2.38 -15.12 21.52
N ASP A 169 1.94 -15.94 22.47
CA ASP A 169 2.10 -17.39 22.43
C ASP A 169 0.81 -18.05 21.91
N PHE A 170 0.91 -19.33 21.52
CA PHE A 170 -0.21 -20.07 20.93
C PHE A 170 -1.41 -20.20 21.89
N ASP A 171 -1.16 -20.52 23.16
CA ASP A 171 -2.21 -20.63 24.18
C ASP A 171 -2.98 -19.31 24.38
N THR A 172 -2.27 -18.19 24.46
CA THR A 172 -2.91 -16.87 24.59
C THR A 172 -3.61 -16.49 23.28
N ALA A 173 -3.01 -16.77 22.12
CA ALA A 173 -3.61 -16.47 20.82
C ALA A 173 -4.96 -17.16 20.62
N GLU A 174 -5.09 -18.39 21.10
CA GLU A 174 -6.34 -19.15 21.00
C GLU A 174 -7.47 -18.55 21.85
N ASN A 175 -7.14 -18.14 23.08
CA ASN A 175 -8.13 -17.68 24.07
C ASN A 175 -8.40 -16.17 24.00
N MET A 176 -7.49 -15.40 23.42
CA MET A 176 -7.62 -13.95 23.33
C MET A 176 -8.62 -13.53 22.24
N ILE A 177 -9.37 -12.47 22.51
CA ILE A 177 -10.33 -11.91 21.54
C ILE A 177 -9.54 -11.18 20.45
N ALA A 178 -9.60 -11.70 19.23
CA ALA A 178 -8.99 -11.09 18.07
C ALA A 178 -9.69 -9.77 17.69
N THR A 179 -8.94 -8.84 17.12
CA THR A 179 -9.53 -7.61 16.55
C THR A 179 -10.43 -7.96 15.37
N GLN A 180 -10.02 -8.97 14.60
CA GLN A 180 -10.84 -9.61 13.59
C GLN A 180 -10.46 -11.08 13.49
N GLU A 181 -11.47 -11.93 13.32
CA GLU A 181 -11.32 -13.34 13.02
C GLU A 181 -11.91 -13.56 11.62
N LEU A 182 -11.20 -14.37 10.83
CA LEU A 182 -11.50 -14.69 9.45
C LEU A 182 -11.57 -16.20 9.33
N GLU A 183 -12.61 -16.68 8.67
CA GLU A 183 -12.71 -18.06 8.21
C GLU A 183 -12.56 -18.02 6.69
N LEU A 184 -11.37 -18.42 6.22
CA LEU A 184 -10.98 -18.38 4.82
C LEU A 184 -11.47 -19.61 4.08
N THR A 185 -11.74 -19.43 2.80
CA THR A 185 -12.10 -20.49 1.86
C THR A 185 -11.00 -20.68 0.82
N PRO A 186 -11.00 -21.77 0.04
CA PRO A 186 -10.05 -21.96 -1.05
C PRO A 186 -10.08 -20.84 -2.10
N ALA A 187 -11.18 -20.08 -2.20
CA ALA A 187 -11.26 -18.93 -3.10
C ALA A 187 -10.52 -17.69 -2.56
N ASP A 188 -10.44 -17.54 -1.23
CA ASP A 188 -9.83 -16.39 -0.58
C ASP A 188 -8.29 -16.44 -0.62
N VAL A 189 -7.73 -17.65 -0.68
CA VAL A 189 -6.28 -17.90 -0.69
C VAL A 189 -5.67 -17.94 -2.10
N LYS A 190 -6.44 -17.55 -3.13
CA LYS A 190 -5.96 -17.51 -4.52
C LYS A 190 -5.22 -16.23 -4.81
N GLU A 191 -4.22 -16.34 -5.69
CA GLU A 191 -3.52 -15.19 -6.24
C GLU A 191 -4.49 -14.14 -6.80
N GLY A 192 -4.24 -12.88 -6.48
CA GLY A 192 -5.10 -11.73 -6.84
C GLY A 192 -6.28 -11.50 -5.88
N THR A 193 -6.58 -12.41 -4.96
CA THR A 193 -7.76 -12.24 -4.08
C THR A 193 -7.45 -11.29 -2.91
N LEU A 194 -8.38 -10.36 -2.66
CA LEU A 194 -8.32 -9.45 -1.52
C LEU A 194 -9.32 -9.85 -0.44
N ILE A 195 -8.79 -10.17 0.74
CA ILE A 195 -9.59 -10.47 1.92
C ILE A 195 -9.89 -9.15 2.65
N PRO A 196 -11.16 -8.72 2.73
CA PRO A 196 -11.51 -7.44 3.34
C PRO A 196 -11.34 -7.46 4.86
N LEU A 197 -10.61 -6.48 5.37
CA LEU A 197 -10.50 -6.22 6.80
C LEU A 197 -11.55 -5.18 7.23
N ARG A 198 -11.91 -5.19 8.52
CA ARG A 198 -12.78 -4.20 9.14
C ARG A 198 -12.00 -2.90 9.31
N TYR A 199 -11.87 -2.15 8.24
CA TYR A 199 -11.12 -0.88 8.16
C TYR A 199 -11.35 0.04 9.36
N VAL A 200 -12.58 0.11 9.89
CA VAL A 200 -12.92 0.92 11.08
C VAL A 200 -12.15 0.54 12.35
N LYS A 201 -11.69 -0.72 12.48
CA LYS A 201 -10.86 -1.19 13.59
C LYS A 201 -9.38 -0.93 13.35
N PHE A 202 -8.95 -1.06 12.10
CA PHE A 202 -7.55 -0.94 11.67
C PHE A 202 -7.20 0.47 11.16
N GLN A 203 -7.58 1.53 11.88
CA GLN A 203 -7.29 2.92 11.52
C GLN A 203 -5.90 3.42 11.96
N ASN A 204 -5.25 2.71 12.88
CA ASN A 204 -3.99 3.13 13.47
C ASN A 204 -3.19 1.91 13.91
N VAL A 205 -2.49 1.28 12.97
CA VAL A 205 -1.78 0.02 13.17
C VAL A 205 -0.28 0.27 13.02
N GLY A 206 0.46 0.14 14.11
CA GLY A 206 1.93 0.16 14.15
C GLY A 206 2.52 -1.25 14.02
N SER A 207 1.84 -2.26 14.57
CA SER A 207 2.16 -3.67 14.36
C SER A 207 0.89 -4.49 14.20
N VAL A 208 0.96 -5.58 13.45
CA VAL A 208 -0.11 -6.55 13.26
C VAL A 208 0.41 -7.94 13.53
N THR A 209 -0.33 -8.71 14.30
CA THR A 209 -0.02 -10.12 14.58
C THR A 209 -1.12 -10.97 13.98
N ILE A 210 -0.74 -11.90 13.11
CA ILE A 210 -1.62 -12.82 12.40
C ILE A 210 -1.37 -14.20 12.98
N PHE A 211 -2.37 -14.75 13.63
CA PHE A 211 -2.35 -16.11 14.15
C PHE A 211 -3.18 -17.00 13.24
N ILE A 212 -2.57 -18.05 12.74
CA ILE A 212 -3.20 -19.11 11.97
C ILE A 212 -3.41 -20.28 12.91
N LYS A 213 -4.66 -20.68 13.06
CA LYS A 213 -5.05 -21.75 13.98
C LYS A 213 -5.12 -23.11 13.29
N ASP A 214 -5.64 -23.14 12.07
CA ASP A 214 -5.83 -24.35 11.28
C ASP A 214 -5.73 -24.06 9.77
N ASN A 215 -5.61 -25.13 8.97
CA ASN A 215 -5.53 -25.08 7.52
C ASN A 215 -6.78 -25.68 6.84
N LEU A 216 -6.89 -25.45 5.52
CA LEU A 216 -8.04 -25.81 4.70
C LEU A 216 -8.16 -27.33 4.48
N GLY A 217 -7.05 -28.02 4.28
CA GLY A 217 -7.01 -29.46 4.03
C GLY A 217 -7.00 -30.35 5.28
N GLY A 218 -6.88 -29.76 6.48
CA GLY A 218 -6.79 -30.49 7.75
C GLY A 218 -5.52 -31.33 7.89
N GLY A 219 -4.43 -30.93 7.23
CA GLY A 219 -3.11 -31.55 7.40
C GLY A 219 -2.35 -30.95 8.58
N ASP A 220 -1.18 -31.51 8.88
CA ASP A 220 -0.35 -31.08 10.02
C ASP A 220 0.56 -29.88 9.67
N VAL A 221 0.52 -29.40 8.42
CA VAL A 221 1.42 -28.35 7.91
C VAL A 221 0.63 -27.27 7.20
N THR A 222 0.90 -26.03 7.57
CA THR A 222 0.37 -24.85 6.91
C THR A 222 1.43 -24.23 6.01
N GLN A 223 1.04 -23.88 4.79
CA GLN A 223 1.90 -23.21 3.82
C GLN A 223 1.29 -21.87 3.41
N ILE A 224 2.14 -20.83 3.28
CA ILE A 224 1.78 -19.52 2.76
C ILE A 224 2.81 -19.12 1.71
N ASP A 225 2.36 -19.00 0.46
CA ASP A 225 3.22 -18.61 -0.66
C ASP A 225 3.46 -17.10 -0.66
N TYR A 226 2.44 -16.32 -0.28
CA TYR A 226 2.56 -14.86 -0.23
C TYR A 226 1.65 -14.25 0.83
N LEU A 227 2.18 -13.26 1.54
CA LEU A 227 1.49 -12.45 2.53
C LEU A 227 1.68 -10.97 2.21
N GLY A 228 0.59 -10.30 1.82
CA GLY A 228 0.57 -8.88 1.49
C GLY A 228 -0.50 -8.13 2.28
N LEU A 229 -0.28 -6.84 2.51
CA LEU A 229 -1.25 -5.98 3.16
C LEU A 229 -1.53 -4.77 2.28
N VAL A 230 -2.80 -4.37 2.21
CA VAL A 230 -3.27 -3.23 1.43
C VAL A 230 -3.84 -2.18 2.38
N GLY A 231 -3.36 -0.94 2.25
CA GLY A 231 -3.69 0.11 3.18
C GLY A 231 -3.17 1.49 2.79
N THR A 232 -3.17 2.41 3.75
CA THR A 232 -2.60 3.76 3.57
C THR A 232 -1.86 4.21 4.82
N PRO A 233 -0.77 4.98 4.70
CA PRO A 233 -0.17 5.66 5.83
C PRO A 233 -1.18 6.52 6.58
N VAL A 234 -1.13 6.49 7.91
CA VAL A 234 -1.84 7.50 8.72
C VAL A 234 -1.14 8.84 8.45
N ALA A 235 -1.85 9.75 7.77
CA ALA A 235 -1.33 11.09 7.54
C ALA A 235 -0.98 11.73 8.89
N LYS A 236 0.32 11.92 9.15
CA LYS A 236 0.75 12.81 10.22
C LYS A 236 0.40 14.22 9.74
N THR A 237 -0.61 14.84 10.34
CA THR A 237 -0.87 16.28 10.17
C THR A 237 0.38 17.00 10.65
N ASN A 238 1.30 17.28 9.74
CA ASN A 238 2.50 18.04 10.06
C ASN A 238 2.04 19.49 10.24
N MET A 239 1.84 19.92 11.48
CA MET A 239 1.35 21.27 11.79
C MET A 239 2.31 22.38 11.31
N THR A 240 3.53 22.01 10.89
CA THR A 240 4.50 22.90 10.23
C THR A 240 4.12 23.29 8.80
N ASP A 241 3.24 22.55 8.13
CA ASP A 241 2.70 22.93 6.80
C ASP A 241 1.53 23.92 6.90
N PHE A 242 1.01 24.20 8.11
CA PHE A 242 0.13 25.34 8.32
C PHE A 242 0.96 26.62 8.46
N LYS A 243 1.39 27.17 7.32
CA LYS A 243 1.71 28.61 7.28
C LYS A 243 0.43 29.36 7.66
N ARG A 244 0.41 29.94 8.86
CA ARG A 244 -0.60 30.93 9.27
C ARG A 244 -0.72 31.93 8.12
N VAL A 245 -1.87 31.97 7.47
CA VAL A 245 -2.20 33.04 6.54
C VAL A 245 -2.18 34.29 7.41
N ALA A 246 -1.11 35.08 7.32
CA ALA A 246 -1.04 36.37 7.98
C ALA A 246 -2.26 37.15 7.51
N GLY A 247 -3.21 37.37 8.41
CA GLY A 247 -4.42 38.14 8.12
C GLY A 247 -3.99 39.44 7.45
N LYS A 248 -4.54 39.70 6.25
CA LYS A 248 -4.35 41.00 5.62
C LYS A 248 -4.80 42.06 6.61
N LYS A 249 -3.89 42.98 6.93
CA LYS A 249 -4.17 44.20 7.66
C LYS A 249 -5.02 45.08 6.74
N GLY A 250 -6.31 45.19 7.03
CA GLY A 250 -7.19 46.18 6.42
C GLY A 250 -8.50 45.60 5.90
N GLU A 251 -9.54 46.43 6.02
CA GLU A 251 -10.97 46.25 5.66
C GLU A 251 -11.79 45.51 6.73
N SER A 252 -12.89 46.00 7.30
CA SER A 252 -13.61 47.29 7.39
C SER A 252 -14.54 47.09 8.62
N HIS A 253 -14.99 48.09 9.38
CA HIS A 253 -15.88 49.17 8.98
C HIS A 253 -16.20 50.03 10.21
#